data_AF-A0A6A6H1M2-F1
#
_entry.id   AF-A0A6A6H1M2-F1
#
_cell.length_a   1.000
_cell.length_b   1.000
_cell.length_c   1.000
_cell.angle_alpha   90.00
_cell.angle_beta   90.00
_cell.angle_gamma   90.00
#
_symmetry.space_group_name_H-M   'P 1'
#
loop_
_entity.id
_entity.type
_entity.pdbx_description
1 polymer ?
#
loop_
_entity_poly.entity_id
_entity_poly.type
_entity_poly.pdbx_seq_one_letter_code
_entity_poly.pdbx_strand_id
1 'polypeptide(L)'
;MGVEIENGHDGKDEFNHTAYGVTGDEKFNPEFIDSAVVANADVPIRQLEAPPLVRDLSPEDRVVLERKLVRKIDFRLLPMIILMYIMNYLDRNNLPSAKLAGLSSDLHLTGDQFNTAVSVLFVGYLLMQVPSNLLLNKIGMPGVYLPCCMMVWGVVSGATAGCQTYGGLVAVRFFLGFVEAAYFPGCLFFLSSWYTRKELAFRTAMLYSGSLISGAFSGLIAAGITAHMDGDRGLRAWRWLFIIEGSITVVIAGIALLILPNFPRTTKWLTEEERQLAIWRLQEDIGTDDWVGSEQQSFFHGFKLAAQDAKMWILMIMLTGIVSSGSVTNFFPIVVKTLGYNNINTLLLSAPPYVLAVIATFINAWHADRTGERYLHVVLPLCVGVAAFILGVATTSTAPRYVAMMLMVPGVYTGYVVVLAWIANVMPRPPAKRAAAQAAINAVSNCSSIYASYMYPDSAAPRYTVAFSVDCATAALAIIMATLLRFILVRLNRKLDRGEHVEGAVAVAAGVPDEEAKKGFRFLT
;
A
#
# COMPACT_ATOMS: atom_id res chain seq x y z
N MET A 1 -26.74 -41.83 -64.60
CA MET A 1 -25.42 -41.16 -64.69
C MET A 1 -25.16 -40.53 -63.33
N GLY A 2 -24.55 -41.17 -62.34
CA GLY A 2 -23.61 -42.29 -62.40
C GLY A 2 -22.21 -41.77 -62.75
N VAL A 3 -21.49 -41.25 -61.76
CA VAL A 3 -20.03 -41.31 -61.68
C VAL A 3 -19.67 -41.57 -60.22
N GLU A 4 -19.41 -42.83 -59.92
CA GLU A 4 -18.57 -43.31 -58.82
C GLU A 4 -17.10 -43.03 -59.15
N ILE A 5 -16.32 -42.59 -58.16
CA ILE A 5 -14.90 -42.94 -57.93
C ILE A 5 -14.64 -42.61 -56.43
N GLU A 6 -13.96 -43.35 -55.56
CA GLU A 6 -13.56 -44.76 -55.37
C GLU A 6 -12.93 -44.76 -53.95
N ASN A 7 -13.18 -45.80 -53.14
CA ASN A 7 -12.63 -45.96 -51.79
C ASN A 7 -11.16 -46.44 -51.83
N GLY A 8 -10.36 -46.06 -50.82
CA GLY A 8 -9.07 -46.68 -50.50
C GLY A 8 -8.21 -45.83 -49.54
N HIS A 9 -8.48 -45.79 -48.24
CA HIS A 9 -7.95 -46.65 -47.16
C HIS A 9 -6.49 -46.36 -46.73
N ASP A 10 -6.38 -45.65 -45.59
CA ASP A 10 -5.40 -45.77 -44.49
C ASP A 10 -5.47 -44.42 -43.73
N GLY A 11 -5.74 -44.29 -42.43
CA GLY A 11 -5.74 -45.20 -41.31
C GLY A 11 -5.38 -44.33 -40.10
N LYS A 12 -6.33 -44.21 -39.14
CA LYS A 12 -6.12 -43.89 -37.70
C LYS A 12 -5.82 -42.44 -37.29
N ASP A 13 -6.40 -41.83 -36.25
CA ASP A 13 -7.41 -42.21 -35.26
C ASP A 13 -8.03 -40.92 -34.62
N GLU A 14 -9.35 -40.95 -34.49
CA GLU A 14 -10.29 -40.40 -33.49
C GLU A 14 -9.97 -39.10 -32.69
N PHE A 15 -10.73 -38.03 -32.99
CA PHE A 15 -11.17 -37.00 -32.04
C PHE A 15 -12.59 -37.32 -31.59
N ASN A 16 -12.76 -37.88 -30.38
CA ASN A 16 -14.07 -38.19 -29.82
C ASN A 16 -14.63 -36.98 -29.04
N HIS A 17 -15.69 -36.37 -29.60
CA HIS A 17 -16.61 -35.49 -28.90
C HIS A 17 -17.73 -36.32 -28.27
N THR A 18 -17.84 -36.33 -26.94
CA THR A 18 -19.08 -36.70 -26.21
C THR A 18 -19.23 -35.70 -25.05
N ALA A 19 -20.14 -34.74 -25.17
CA ALA A 19 -21.55 -34.82 -24.79
C ALA A 19 -21.76 -34.81 -23.27
N TYR A 20 -22.03 -33.63 -22.69
CA TYR A 20 -22.83 -33.50 -21.48
C TYR A 20 -23.74 -32.27 -21.60
N GLY A 21 -25.03 -32.55 -21.87
CA GLY A 21 -26.12 -31.61 -21.70
C GLY A 21 -26.48 -31.51 -20.22
N VAL A 22 -26.73 -30.29 -19.76
CA VAL A 22 -27.19 -30.00 -18.39
C VAL A 22 -28.71 -29.85 -18.43
N THR A 23 -29.43 -30.89 -18.01
CA THR A 23 -30.82 -30.79 -17.56
C THR A 23 -30.85 -30.55 -16.06
N GLY A 24 -31.80 -29.71 -15.62
CA GLY A 24 -31.85 -29.12 -14.28
C GLY A 24 -32.12 -30.07 -13.11
N ASP A 25 -32.06 -29.44 -11.93
CA ASP A 25 -32.29 -29.95 -10.58
C ASP A 25 -31.24 -30.90 -9.99
N GLU A 26 -30.08 -30.35 -9.58
CA GLU A 26 -29.25 -31.00 -8.56
C GLU A 26 -28.92 -30.07 -7.39
N LYS A 27 -29.35 -30.53 -6.21
CA LYS A 27 -29.09 -29.94 -4.90
C LYS A 27 -27.58 -29.91 -4.64
N PHE A 28 -27.14 -28.82 -4.00
CA PHE A 28 -25.77 -28.57 -3.57
C PHE A 28 -25.17 -29.79 -2.83
N ASN A 29 -24.29 -30.54 -3.51
CA ASN A 29 -23.62 -31.71 -2.94
C ASN A 29 -22.21 -31.31 -2.44
N PRO A 30 -21.94 -31.31 -1.13
CA PRO A 30 -20.64 -30.90 -0.57
C PRO A 30 -19.47 -31.83 -0.93
N GLU A 31 -19.72 -33.05 -1.47
CA GLU A 31 -18.65 -33.97 -1.90
C GLU A 31 -17.93 -33.53 -3.19
N PHE A 32 -18.53 -32.65 -4.00
CA PHE A 32 -17.86 -32.08 -5.18
C PHE A 32 -16.72 -31.09 -4.83
N ILE A 33 -16.68 -30.63 -3.57
CA ILE A 33 -15.61 -29.74 -3.09
C ILE A 33 -14.36 -30.56 -2.76
N ASP A 34 -14.51 -31.75 -2.20
CA ASP A 34 -13.36 -32.61 -1.87
C ASP A 34 -12.71 -33.20 -3.13
N SER A 35 -13.48 -33.54 -4.17
CA SER A 35 -12.89 -34.07 -5.41
C SER A 35 -12.13 -33.00 -6.22
N ALA A 36 -12.55 -31.74 -6.20
CA ALA A 36 -11.83 -30.63 -6.85
C ALA A 36 -10.58 -30.19 -6.08
N VAL A 37 -10.57 -30.37 -4.75
CA VAL A 37 -9.40 -30.10 -3.90
C VAL A 37 -8.38 -31.22 -3.97
N VAL A 38 -8.81 -32.48 -4.10
CA VAL A 38 -7.92 -33.65 -4.24
C VAL A 38 -7.34 -33.78 -5.66
N ALA A 39 -8.04 -33.33 -6.71
CA ALA A 39 -7.52 -33.38 -8.09
C ALA A 39 -6.33 -32.46 -8.39
N ASN A 40 -5.96 -31.56 -7.47
CA ASN A 40 -4.77 -30.70 -7.59
C ASN A 40 -3.55 -31.22 -6.81
N ALA A 41 -3.66 -32.37 -6.11
CA ALA A 41 -2.55 -32.94 -5.35
C ALA A 41 -1.50 -33.65 -6.23
N ASP A 42 -1.88 -34.08 -7.45
CA ASP A 42 -1.03 -34.88 -8.35
C ASP A 42 -0.61 -34.13 -9.63
N VAL A 43 -0.77 -32.81 -9.70
CA VAL A 43 -0.17 -32.04 -10.80
C VAL A 43 1.34 -32.02 -10.56
N PRO A 44 2.17 -32.66 -11.41
CA PRO A 44 3.61 -32.65 -11.23
C PRO A 44 4.07 -31.20 -11.16
N ILE A 45 4.91 -30.88 -10.16
CA ILE A 45 5.54 -29.58 -9.99
C ILE A 45 6.14 -29.21 -11.35
N ARG A 46 5.47 -28.33 -12.10
CA ARG A 46 5.95 -27.89 -13.40
C ARG A 46 7.24 -27.13 -13.10
N GLN A 47 8.38 -27.79 -13.29
CA GLN A 47 9.68 -27.15 -13.15
C GLN A 47 9.61 -25.89 -14.03
N LEU A 48 9.75 -24.73 -13.41
CA LEU A 48 9.81 -23.48 -14.12
C LEU A 48 11.03 -23.57 -15.03
N GLU A 49 10.82 -23.80 -16.32
CA GLU A 49 11.89 -23.74 -17.31
C GLU A 49 12.16 -22.27 -17.63
N ALA A 50 13.41 -21.85 -17.46
CA ALA A 50 13.83 -20.51 -17.85
C ALA A 50 13.55 -20.29 -19.34
N PRO A 51 13.00 -19.14 -19.75
CA PRO A 51 12.88 -18.80 -21.16
C PRO A 51 14.23 -18.98 -21.87
N PRO A 52 14.27 -19.41 -23.14
CA PRO A 52 15.52 -19.71 -23.86
C PRO A 52 16.56 -18.56 -23.74
N LEU A 53 16.07 -17.32 -23.87
CA LEU A 53 16.85 -16.10 -23.69
C LEU A 53 17.51 -15.95 -22.31
N VAL A 54 16.87 -16.42 -21.24
CA VAL A 54 17.42 -16.34 -19.88
C VAL A 54 18.31 -17.55 -19.57
N ARG A 55 18.00 -18.71 -20.16
CA ARG A 55 18.77 -19.95 -20.01
C ARG A 55 20.16 -19.84 -20.64
N ASP A 56 20.27 -19.13 -21.76
CA ASP A 56 21.51 -19.02 -22.55
C ASP A 56 22.43 -17.86 -22.09
N LEU A 57 21.99 -17.05 -21.13
CA LEU A 57 22.79 -15.94 -20.58
C LEU A 57 23.77 -16.41 -19.50
N SER A 58 24.99 -15.85 -19.52
CA SER A 58 25.92 -16.02 -18.41
C SER A 58 25.35 -15.38 -17.12
N PRO A 59 25.69 -15.90 -15.92
CA PRO A 59 25.22 -15.32 -14.65
C PRO A 59 25.59 -13.84 -14.48
N GLU A 60 26.75 -13.42 -15.00
CA GLU A 60 27.23 -12.05 -14.92
C GLU A 60 26.45 -11.12 -15.84
N ASP A 61 26.24 -11.53 -17.10
CA ASP A 61 25.46 -10.77 -18.07
C ASP A 61 24.01 -10.61 -17.62
N ARG A 62 23.46 -11.68 -17.02
CA ARG A 62 22.12 -11.66 -16.42
C ARG A 62 22.01 -10.57 -15.36
N VAL A 63 22.91 -10.52 -14.37
CA VAL A 63 22.88 -9.47 -13.32
C VAL A 63 22.98 -8.06 -13.91
N VAL A 64 23.78 -7.86 -14.95
CA VAL A 64 23.90 -6.56 -15.62
C VAL A 64 22.59 -6.17 -16.32
N LEU A 65 21.97 -7.10 -17.05
CA LEU A 65 20.69 -6.89 -17.73
C LEU A 65 19.56 -6.62 -16.73
N GLU A 66 19.50 -7.39 -15.64
CA GLU A 66 18.51 -7.19 -14.57
C GLU A 66 18.64 -5.79 -13.94
N ARG A 67 19.87 -5.33 -13.65
CA ARG A 67 20.09 -3.98 -13.11
C ARG A 67 19.67 -2.89 -14.09
N LYS A 68 19.94 -3.05 -15.39
CA LYS A 68 19.50 -2.11 -16.43
C LYS A 68 17.97 -2.06 -16.51
N LEU A 69 17.31 -3.23 -16.49
CA LEU A 69 15.86 -3.36 -16.49
C LEU A 69 15.22 -2.68 -15.28
N VAL A 70 15.72 -2.96 -14.06
CA VAL A 70 15.21 -2.34 -12.82
C VAL A 70 15.32 -0.82 -12.87
N ARG A 71 16.46 -0.27 -13.32
CA ARG A 71 16.62 1.18 -13.47
C ARG A 71 15.61 1.75 -14.46
N LYS A 72 15.41 1.08 -15.59
CA LYS A 72 14.44 1.49 -16.62
C LYS A 72 13.02 1.53 -16.04
N ILE A 73 12.64 0.53 -15.24
CA ILE A 73 11.36 0.50 -14.52
C ILE A 73 11.29 1.62 -13.49
N ASP A 74 12.32 1.77 -12.65
CA ASP A 74 12.40 2.78 -11.58
C ASP A 74 12.19 4.19 -12.14
N PHE A 75 12.90 4.55 -13.22
CA PHE A 75 12.81 5.89 -13.83
C PHE A 75 11.43 6.22 -14.42
N ARG A 76 10.68 5.21 -14.86
CA ARG A 76 9.35 5.43 -15.44
C ARG A 76 8.24 5.37 -14.40
N LEU A 77 8.34 4.44 -13.46
CA LEU A 77 7.28 4.12 -12.51
C LEU A 77 7.35 5.02 -11.27
N LEU A 78 8.52 5.11 -10.62
CA LEU A 78 8.64 5.73 -9.30
C LEU A 78 8.34 7.24 -9.27
N PRO A 79 8.89 8.08 -10.17
CA PRO A 79 8.65 9.54 -10.10
C PRO A 79 7.16 9.87 -10.17
N MET A 80 6.42 9.16 -11.03
CA MET A 80 5.00 9.40 -11.23
C MET A 80 4.18 8.97 -10.00
N ILE A 81 4.39 7.76 -9.47
CA ILE A 81 3.64 7.32 -8.27
C ILE A 81 4.00 8.15 -7.03
N ILE A 82 5.23 8.66 -6.93
CA ILE A 82 5.63 9.55 -5.83
C ILE A 82 4.89 10.88 -5.97
N LEU A 83 4.89 11.48 -7.16
CA LEU A 83 4.18 12.73 -7.43
C LEU A 83 2.67 12.60 -7.16
N MET A 84 2.06 11.53 -7.64
CA MET A 84 0.64 11.23 -7.38
C MET A 84 0.36 11.08 -5.88
N TYR A 85 1.28 10.48 -5.11
CA TYR A 85 1.11 10.34 -3.66
C TYR A 85 1.32 11.64 -2.89
N ILE A 86 2.21 12.52 -3.36
CA ILE A 86 2.35 13.89 -2.83
C ILE A 86 1.01 14.61 -3.00
N MET A 87 0.45 14.60 -4.22
CA MET A 87 -0.84 15.25 -4.50
C MET A 87 -1.97 14.68 -3.63
N ASN A 88 -2.01 13.35 -3.47
CA ASN A 88 -2.98 12.68 -2.62
C ASN A 88 -2.94 13.18 -1.16
N TYR A 89 -1.75 13.30 -0.57
CA TYR A 89 -1.63 13.81 0.81
C TYR A 89 -1.82 15.32 0.93
N LEU A 90 -1.53 16.10 -0.12
CA LEU A 90 -1.85 17.53 -0.15
C LEU A 90 -3.37 17.74 -0.07
N ASP A 91 -4.13 17.02 -0.91
CA ASP A 91 -5.60 17.03 -0.90
C ASP A 91 -6.18 16.68 0.49
N ARG A 92 -5.59 15.68 1.17
CA ARG A 92 -6.01 15.27 2.52
C ARG A 92 -5.71 16.35 3.56
N ASN A 93 -4.54 16.97 3.48
CA ASN A 93 -4.08 18.02 4.41
C ASN A 93 -4.73 19.39 4.16
N ASN A 94 -5.52 19.54 3.09
CA ASN A 94 -6.21 20.80 2.81
C ASN A 94 -7.35 21.11 3.76
N LEU A 95 -8.07 20.14 4.30
CA LEU A 95 -9.22 20.44 5.17
C LEU A 95 -8.81 21.12 6.48
N PRO A 96 -7.80 20.61 7.23
CA PRO A 96 -7.29 21.31 8.40
C PRO A 96 -6.77 22.71 8.07
N SER A 97 -6.08 22.87 6.94
CA SER A 97 -5.58 24.18 6.47
C SER A 97 -6.72 25.14 6.12
N ALA A 98 -7.75 24.65 5.44
CA ALA A 98 -8.95 25.41 5.08
C ALA A 98 -9.72 25.87 6.33
N LYS A 99 -9.72 25.07 7.41
CA LYS A 99 -10.28 25.48 8.71
C LYS A 99 -9.64 26.77 9.22
N LEU A 100 -8.30 26.85 9.16
CA LEU A 100 -7.54 28.03 9.56
C LEU A 100 -7.81 29.23 8.63
N ALA A 101 -8.13 28.96 7.37
CA ALA A 101 -8.49 29.94 6.34
C ALA A 101 -9.98 30.37 6.34
N GLY A 102 -10.72 30.10 7.43
CA GLY A 102 -12.09 30.59 7.59
C GLY A 102 -13.21 29.69 7.04
N LEU A 103 -12.92 28.43 6.69
CA LEU A 103 -13.93 27.46 6.24
C LEU A 103 -15.04 27.24 7.28
N SER A 104 -14.70 27.11 8.56
CA SER A 104 -15.69 26.89 9.62
C SER A 104 -16.67 28.05 9.76
N SER A 105 -16.19 29.28 9.56
CA SER A 105 -17.00 30.48 9.63
C SER A 105 -17.88 30.66 8.39
N ASP A 106 -17.39 30.27 7.21
CA ASP A 106 -18.13 30.38 5.94
C ASP A 106 -19.29 29.37 5.86
N LEU A 107 -19.09 28.15 6.36
CA LEU A 107 -20.10 27.09 6.36
C LEU A 107 -20.92 27.00 7.65
N HIS A 108 -20.73 27.93 8.58
CA HIS A 108 -21.39 27.97 9.90
C HIS A 108 -21.29 26.63 10.66
N LEU A 109 -20.10 26.01 10.65
CA LEU A 109 -19.88 24.73 11.32
C LEU A 109 -19.94 24.90 12.85
N THR A 110 -20.73 24.05 13.52
CA THR A 110 -20.91 24.06 14.98
C THR A 110 -20.51 22.73 15.62
N GLY A 111 -20.03 22.79 16.88
CA GLY A 111 -19.66 21.60 17.66
C GLY A 111 -18.68 20.66 16.95
N ASP A 112 -19.05 19.39 16.85
CA ASP A 112 -18.23 18.33 16.26
C ASP A 112 -18.32 18.20 14.73
N GLN A 113 -19.10 19.06 14.06
CA GLN A 113 -19.35 18.95 12.60
C GLN A 113 -18.06 18.97 11.77
N PHE A 114 -17.07 19.78 12.16
CA PHE A 114 -15.77 19.78 11.48
C PHE A 114 -15.06 18.44 11.61
N ASN A 115 -15.05 17.87 12.82
CA ASN A 115 -14.42 16.57 13.09
C ASN A 115 -15.16 15.44 12.34
N THR A 116 -16.48 15.50 12.26
CA THR A 116 -17.28 14.57 11.44
C THR A 116 -16.92 14.67 9.96
N ALA A 117 -16.73 15.88 9.41
CA ALA A 117 -16.32 16.08 8.01
C ALA A 117 -14.91 15.54 7.72
N VAL A 118 -14.00 15.56 8.71
CA VAL A 118 -12.68 14.91 8.60
C VAL A 118 -12.84 13.39 8.62
N SER A 119 -13.59 12.85 9.57
CA SER A 119 -13.73 11.40 9.78
C SER A 119 -14.51 10.68 8.68
N VAL A 120 -15.52 11.33 8.07
CA VAL A 120 -16.36 10.70 7.03
C VAL A 120 -15.59 10.30 5.78
N LEU A 121 -14.47 10.99 5.49
CA LEU A 121 -13.55 10.60 4.41
C LEU A 121 -13.03 9.19 4.63
N PHE A 122 -12.64 8.85 5.86
CA PHE A 122 -12.16 7.52 6.19
C PHE A 122 -13.26 6.46 6.07
N VAL A 123 -14.53 6.80 6.34
CA VAL A 123 -15.65 5.86 6.13
C VAL A 123 -15.75 5.44 4.67
N GLY A 124 -15.76 6.41 3.73
CA GLY A 124 -15.76 6.11 2.30
C GLY A 124 -14.50 5.34 1.87
N TYR A 125 -13.35 5.73 2.42
CA TYR A 125 -12.07 5.08 2.16
C TYR A 125 -12.08 3.60 2.54
N LEU A 126 -12.53 3.27 3.75
CA LEU A 126 -12.59 1.90 4.27
C LEU A 126 -13.49 0.99 3.42
N LEU A 127 -14.65 1.51 2.99
CA LEU A 127 -15.62 0.74 2.21
C LEU A 127 -15.08 0.33 0.84
N MET A 128 -14.37 1.23 0.16
CA MET A 128 -13.94 1.02 -1.22
C MET A 128 -12.52 0.45 -1.34
N GLN A 129 -11.74 0.41 -0.25
CA GLN A 129 -10.34 -0.01 -0.31
C GLN A 129 -10.14 -1.45 -0.79
N VAL A 130 -10.88 -2.40 -0.19
CA VAL A 130 -10.82 -3.81 -0.57
C VAL A 130 -11.44 -4.05 -1.95
N PRO A 131 -12.67 -3.58 -2.25
CA PRO A 131 -13.27 -3.76 -3.57
C PRO A 131 -12.43 -3.16 -4.69
N SER A 132 -11.88 -1.96 -4.50
CA SER A 132 -11.07 -1.29 -5.51
C SER A 132 -9.76 -2.04 -5.81
N ASN A 133 -9.08 -2.56 -4.80
CA ASN A 133 -7.82 -3.27 -5.03
C ASN A 133 -8.05 -4.61 -5.75
N LEU A 134 -9.18 -5.26 -5.48
CA LEU A 134 -9.62 -6.45 -6.22
C LEU A 134 -10.01 -6.12 -7.66
N LEU A 135 -10.69 -4.98 -7.87
CA LEU A 135 -11.03 -4.49 -9.20
C LEU A 135 -9.77 -4.18 -10.02
N LEU A 136 -8.77 -3.53 -9.42
CA LEU A 136 -7.47 -3.26 -10.03
C LEU A 136 -6.79 -4.56 -10.51
N ASN A 137 -6.77 -5.57 -9.65
CA ASN A 137 -6.21 -6.88 -9.99
C ASN A 137 -6.98 -7.55 -11.15
N LYS A 138 -8.31 -7.46 -11.16
CA LYS A 138 -9.15 -8.01 -12.24
C LYS A 138 -9.00 -7.26 -13.57
N ILE A 139 -8.94 -5.93 -13.55
CA ILE A 139 -8.79 -5.10 -14.75
C ILE A 139 -7.42 -5.32 -15.40
N GLY A 140 -6.37 -5.57 -14.62
CA GLY A 140 -5.04 -5.87 -15.17
C GLY A 140 -4.32 -4.67 -15.82
N MET A 141 -4.90 -3.46 -15.71
CA MET A 141 -4.39 -2.22 -16.33
C MET A 141 -4.19 -1.10 -15.28
N PRO A 142 -3.22 -1.25 -14.37
CA PRO A 142 -2.96 -0.27 -13.31
C PRO A 142 -2.55 1.10 -13.83
N GLY A 143 -1.90 1.17 -15.00
CA GLY A 143 -1.49 2.43 -15.62
C GLY A 143 -2.65 3.30 -16.11
N VAL A 144 -3.83 2.72 -16.30
CA VAL A 144 -5.06 3.46 -16.63
C VAL A 144 -5.92 3.66 -15.38
N TYR A 145 -6.09 2.60 -14.58
CA TYR A 145 -6.97 2.63 -13.42
C TYR A 145 -6.55 3.67 -12.37
N LEU A 146 -5.28 3.67 -11.95
CA LEU A 146 -4.81 4.56 -10.88
C LEU A 146 -4.90 6.05 -11.28
N PRO A 147 -4.47 6.47 -12.50
CA PRO A 147 -4.68 7.84 -12.95
C PRO A 147 -6.14 8.23 -13.16
N CYS A 148 -7.00 7.33 -13.65
CA CYS A 148 -8.43 7.63 -13.77
C CYS A 148 -9.05 7.91 -12.39
N CYS A 149 -8.74 7.09 -11.38
CA CYS A 149 -9.14 7.36 -10.00
C CYS A 149 -8.58 8.71 -9.51
N MET A 150 -7.33 9.05 -9.86
CA MET A 150 -6.73 10.34 -9.55
C MET A 150 -7.46 11.53 -10.18
N MET A 151 -7.84 11.40 -11.44
CA MET A 151 -8.57 12.44 -12.15
C MET A 151 -9.93 12.68 -11.49
N VAL A 152 -10.67 11.61 -11.17
CA VAL A 152 -11.96 11.72 -10.49
C VAL A 152 -11.80 12.30 -9.08
N TRP A 153 -10.81 11.86 -8.30
CA TRP A 153 -10.59 12.43 -6.96
C TRP A 153 -10.21 13.91 -7.05
N GLY A 154 -9.41 14.32 -8.03
CA GLY A 154 -8.99 15.71 -8.19
C GLY A 154 -10.17 16.63 -8.50
N VAL A 155 -11.10 16.17 -9.35
CA VAL A 155 -12.35 16.89 -9.62
C VAL A 155 -13.22 16.99 -8.37
N VAL A 156 -13.37 15.90 -7.60
CA VAL A 156 -14.15 15.90 -6.36
C VAL A 156 -13.50 16.78 -5.28
N SER A 157 -12.17 16.76 -5.16
CA SER A 157 -11.40 17.64 -4.26
C SER A 157 -11.65 19.10 -4.60
N GLY A 158 -11.52 19.48 -5.88
CA GLY A 158 -11.82 20.83 -6.37
C GLY A 158 -13.27 21.24 -6.14
N ALA A 159 -14.23 20.31 -6.25
CA ALA A 159 -15.64 20.57 -5.97
C ALA A 159 -15.91 21.00 -4.51
N THR A 160 -15.00 20.69 -3.57
CA THR A 160 -15.08 21.17 -2.18
C THR A 160 -15.15 22.71 -2.10
N ALA A 161 -14.50 23.42 -3.02
CA ALA A 161 -14.55 24.89 -3.09
C ALA A 161 -15.96 25.44 -3.36
N GLY A 162 -16.83 24.63 -3.98
CA GLY A 162 -18.22 24.98 -4.27
C GLY A 162 -19.18 24.74 -3.10
N CYS A 163 -18.75 24.08 -2.02
CA CYS A 163 -19.63 23.77 -0.89
C CYS A 163 -20.05 25.05 -0.14
N GLN A 164 -21.35 25.17 0.11
CA GLN A 164 -21.97 26.28 0.87
C GLN A 164 -22.55 25.81 2.22
N THR A 165 -22.71 24.49 2.41
CA THR A 165 -23.38 23.91 3.59
C THR A 165 -22.61 22.72 4.15
N TYR A 166 -22.80 22.44 5.45
CA TYR A 166 -22.24 21.27 6.12
C TYR A 166 -22.56 19.96 5.39
N GLY A 167 -23.82 19.77 4.97
CA GLY A 167 -24.23 18.57 4.23
C GLY A 167 -23.49 18.39 2.91
N GLY A 168 -23.27 19.49 2.17
CA GLY A 168 -22.46 19.46 0.94
C GLY A 168 -21.00 19.07 1.21
N LEU A 169 -20.40 19.62 2.27
CA LEU A 169 -19.03 19.28 2.68
C LEU A 169 -18.91 17.79 3.05
N VAL A 170 -19.83 17.25 3.83
CA VAL A 170 -19.84 15.83 4.22
C VAL A 170 -20.00 14.92 3.01
N ALA A 171 -20.91 15.24 2.08
CA ALA A 171 -21.13 14.44 0.88
C ALA A 171 -19.87 14.40 -0.01
N VAL A 172 -19.28 15.56 -0.30
CA VAL A 172 -18.03 15.63 -1.10
C VAL A 172 -16.91 14.87 -0.42
N ARG A 173 -16.78 14.96 0.91
CA ARG A 173 -15.75 14.25 1.69
C ARG A 173 -15.93 12.74 1.65
N PHE A 174 -17.16 12.25 1.72
CA PHE A 174 -17.46 10.82 1.61
C PHE A 174 -17.07 10.29 0.23
N PHE A 175 -17.49 10.96 -0.85
CA PHE A 175 -17.16 10.55 -2.22
C PHE A 175 -15.67 10.68 -2.53
N LEU A 176 -15.01 11.70 -1.98
CA LEU A 176 -13.57 11.84 -2.09
C LEU A 176 -12.87 10.62 -1.51
N GLY A 177 -13.19 10.23 -0.27
CA GLY A 177 -12.64 9.04 0.37
C GLY A 177 -12.94 7.76 -0.41
N PHE A 178 -14.17 7.63 -0.94
CA PHE A 178 -14.58 6.49 -1.75
C PHE A 178 -13.71 6.30 -2.99
N VAL A 179 -13.40 7.38 -3.72
CA VAL A 179 -12.56 7.31 -4.93
C VAL A 179 -11.08 7.16 -4.59
N GLU A 180 -10.62 7.84 -3.54
CA GLU A 180 -9.23 7.86 -3.08
C GLU A 180 -8.75 6.49 -2.57
N ALA A 181 -9.67 5.65 -2.08
CA ALA A 181 -9.41 4.31 -1.55
C ALA A 181 -8.61 3.41 -2.50
N ALA A 182 -8.72 3.65 -3.81
CA ALA A 182 -8.06 2.88 -4.84
C ALA A 182 -6.53 3.03 -4.85
N TYR A 183 -6.04 4.20 -4.42
CA TYR A 183 -4.70 4.64 -4.79
C TYR A 183 -3.60 3.93 -4.01
N PHE A 184 -3.56 4.12 -2.69
CA PHE A 184 -2.46 3.63 -1.85
C PHE A 184 -2.29 2.10 -1.87
N PRO A 185 -3.33 1.28 -1.57
CA PRO A 185 -3.19 -0.18 -1.63
C PRO A 185 -2.92 -0.66 -3.06
N GLY A 186 -3.46 0.04 -4.06
CA GLY A 186 -3.24 -0.22 -5.47
C GLY A 186 -1.80 0.02 -5.90
N CYS A 187 -1.17 1.09 -5.41
CA CYS A 187 0.25 1.36 -5.65
C CYS A 187 1.15 0.33 -4.97
N LEU A 188 0.87 -0.04 -3.73
CA LEU A 188 1.61 -1.09 -3.03
C LEU A 188 1.47 -2.44 -3.76
N PHE A 189 0.27 -2.78 -4.24
CA PHE A 189 0.05 -3.98 -5.05
C PHE A 189 0.81 -3.88 -6.38
N PHE A 190 0.74 -2.74 -7.05
CA PHE A 190 1.45 -2.48 -8.30
C PHE A 190 2.97 -2.61 -8.16
N LEU A 191 3.56 -2.09 -7.08
CA LEU A 191 4.98 -2.29 -6.75
C LEU A 191 5.29 -3.78 -6.49
N SER A 192 4.43 -4.50 -5.77
CA SER A 192 4.61 -5.94 -5.53
C SER A 192 4.57 -6.79 -6.80
N SER A 193 4.06 -6.26 -7.91
CA SER A 193 3.98 -6.93 -9.20
C SER A 193 5.15 -6.60 -10.14
N TRP A 194 6.01 -5.64 -9.78
CA TRP A 194 7.15 -5.21 -10.59
C TRP A 194 8.51 -5.50 -9.92
N TYR A 195 8.53 -5.64 -8.59
CA TYR A 195 9.75 -5.76 -7.81
C TYR A 195 9.80 -7.07 -7.02
N THR A 196 11.01 -7.61 -6.87
CA THR A 196 11.27 -8.79 -6.05
C THR A 196 11.19 -8.46 -4.55
N ARG A 197 11.07 -9.48 -3.70
CA ARG A 197 10.96 -9.32 -2.23
C ARG A 197 12.16 -8.61 -1.60
N LYS A 198 13.33 -8.65 -2.26
CA LYS A 198 14.57 -7.96 -1.86
C LYS A 198 14.66 -6.52 -2.34
N GLU A 199 13.80 -6.10 -3.26
CA GLU A 199 13.82 -4.73 -3.81
C GLU A 199 12.63 -3.90 -3.30
N LEU A 200 11.59 -4.56 -2.79
CA LEU A 200 10.28 -3.97 -2.53
C LEU A 200 10.27 -2.93 -1.40
N ALA A 201 11.02 -3.10 -0.31
CA ALA A 201 10.90 -2.19 0.83
C ALA A 201 11.47 -0.81 0.51
N PHE A 202 12.59 -0.74 -0.20
CA PHE A 202 13.17 0.52 -0.62
C PHE A 202 12.26 1.29 -1.58
N ARG A 203 11.59 0.61 -2.53
CA ARG A 203 10.61 1.26 -3.42
C ARG A 203 9.35 1.67 -2.68
N THR A 204 8.93 0.89 -1.68
CA THR A 204 7.83 1.26 -0.79
C THR A 204 8.19 2.49 0.04
N ALA A 205 9.44 2.61 0.49
CA ALA A 205 9.94 3.80 1.17
C ALA A 205 9.93 5.03 0.25
N MET A 206 10.39 4.87 -1.00
CA MET A 206 10.33 5.93 -2.00
C MET A 206 8.90 6.41 -2.24
N LEU A 207 7.95 5.49 -2.47
CA LEU A 207 6.53 5.85 -2.55
C LEU A 207 6.10 6.61 -1.29
N TYR A 208 6.36 6.06 -0.11
CA TYR A 208 5.90 6.64 1.14
C TYR A 208 6.53 8.00 1.47
N SER A 209 7.73 8.28 0.98
CA SER A 209 8.34 9.61 1.14
C SER A 209 7.49 10.73 0.57
N GLY A 210 6.63 10.45 -0.43
CA GLY A 210 5.68 11.42 -0.96
C GLY A 210 4.72 11.95 0.11
N SER A 211 4.22 11.12 1.03
CA SER A 211 3.35 11.58 2.12
C SER A 211 4.12 12.40 3.16
N LEU A 212 5.34 11.98 3.49
CA LEU A 212 6.20 12.70 4.45
C LEU A 212 6.60 14.08 3.92
N ILE A 213 6.97 14.16 2.64
CA ILE A 213 7.28 15.43 1.95
C ILE A 213 6.02 16.31 1.93
N SER A 214 4.87 15.74 1.55
CA SER A 214 3.61 16.48 1.56
C SER A 214 3.29 17.02 2.96
N GLY A 215 3.45 16.24 4.02
CA GLY A 215 3.28 16.69 5.42
C GLY A 215 4.21 17.83 5.82
N ALA A 216 5.43 17.88 5.28
CA ALA A 216 6.40 18.95 5.55
C ALA A 216 6.02 20.28 4.87
N PHE A 217 5.47 20.22 3.65
CA PHE A 217 5.27 21.40 2.81
C PHE A 217 3.80 21.83 2.65
N SER A 218 2.82 20.98 2.94
CA SER A 218 1.39 21.29 2.74
C SER A 218 0.95 22.52 3.53
N GLY A 219 1.39 22.63 4.80
CA GLY A 219 1.07 23.78 5.65
C GLY A 219 1.68 25.09 5.13
N LEU A 220 2.85 25.02 4.48
CA LEU A 220 3.51 26.19 3.89
C LEU A 220 2.83 26.62 2.59
N ILE A 221 2.44 25.67 1.73
CA ILE A 221 1.67 25.93 0.51
C ILE A 221 0.34 26.61 0.87
N ALA A 222 -0.38 26.03 1.85
CA ALA A 222 -1.62 26.61 2.33
C ALA A 222 -1.40 28.01 2.93
N ALA A 223 -0.38 28.21 3.76
CA ALA A 223 -0.05 29.53 4.30
C ALA A 223 0.21 30.57 3.19
N GLY A 224 0.95 30.20 2.15
CA GLY A 224 1.22 31.06 0.99
C GLY A 224 -0.05 31.48 0.25
N ILE A 225 -0.97 30.54 -0.01
CA ILE A 225 -2.27 30.81 -0.65
C ILE A 225 -3.13 31.69 0.25
N THR A 226 -3.22 31.37 1.54
CA THR A 226 -4.02 32.16 2.49
C THR A 226 -3.55 33.59 2.68
N ALA A 227 -2.23 33.84 2.58
CA ALA A 227 -1.68 35.18 2.75
C ALA A 227 -1.94 36.12 1.58
N HIS A 228 -2.14 35.60 0.36
CA HIS A 228 -2.18 36.42 -0.87
C HIS A 228 -3.50 36.35 -1.63
N MET A 229 -4.37 35.36 -1.37
CA MET A 229 -5.57 35.11 -2.18
C MET A 229 -6.88 35.23 -1.39
N ASP A 230 -6.85 35.79 -0.18
CA ASP A 230 -8.09 36.03 0.57
C ASP A 230 -8.85 37.23 0.01
N GLY A 231 -10.09 37.02 -0.42
CA GLY A 231 -10.92 38.03 -1.08
C GLY A 231 -10.62 38.20 -2.58
N ASP A 232 -9.63 37.48 -3.13
CA ASP A 232 -9.33 37.56 -4.56
C ASP A 232 -10.49 37.00 -5.40
N ARG A 233 -10.92 37.79 -6.38
CA ARG A 233 -12.14 37.57 -7.19
C ARG A 233 -13.42 37.26 -6.37
N GLY A 234 -13.50 37.76 -5.14
CA GLY A 234 -14.67 37.57 -4.26
C GLY A 234 -14.75 36.18 -3.62
N LEU A 235 -13.68 35.37 -3.69
CA LEU A 235 -13.59 34.07 -3.03
C LEU A 235 -12.67 34.15 -1.82
N ARG A 236 -13.01 33.43 -0.75
CA ARG A 236 -12.11 33.25 0.39
C ARG A 236 -10.94 32.37 0.01
N ALA A 237 -9.80 32.59 0.67
CA ALA A 237 -8.57 31.84 0.41
C ALA A 237 -8.74 30.30 0.46
N TRP A 238 -9.59 29.79 1.33
CA TRP A 238 -9.82 28.35 1.46
C TRP A 238 -10.40 27.71 0.19
N ARG A 239 -11.19 28.47 -0.60
CA ARG A 239 -11.76 27.98 -1.86
C ARG A 239 -10.69 27.89 -2.94
N TRP A 240 -9.80 28.88 -2.99
CA TRP A 240 -8.64 28.88 -3.89
C TRP A 240 -7.70 27.71 -3.64
N LEU A 241 -7.50 27.32 -2.37
CA LEU A 241 -6.71 26.15 -1.99
C LEU A 241 -7.20 24.87 -2.73
N PHE A 242 -8.51 24.58 -2.65
CA PHE A 242 -9.08 23.40 -3.31
C PHE A 242 -9.11 23.51 -4.85
N ILE A 243 -9.37 24.71 -5.40
CA ILE A 243 -9.40 24.92 -6.85
C ILE A 243 -8.02 24.69 -7.46
N ILE A 244 -6.98 25.30 -6.88
CA ILE A 244 -5.61 25.21 -7.40
C ILE A 244 -5.10 23.78 -7.28
N GLU A 245 -5.18 23.19 -6.10
CA GLU A 245 -4.66 21.84 -5.88
C GLU A 245 -5.44 20.79 -6.66
N GLY A 246 -6.78 20.86 -6.68
CA GLY A 246 -7.61 19.95 -7.48
C GLY A 246 -7.32 20.04 -8.98
N SER A 247 -7.07 21.25 -9.50
CA SER A 247 -6.70 21.44 -10.92
C SER A 247 -5.34 20.85 -11.25
N ILE A 248 -4.34 21.09 -10.39
CA ILE A 248 -2.98 20.52 -10.56
C ILE A 248 -3.04 19.00 -10.52
N THR A 249 -3.80 18.43 -9.59
CA THR A 249 -4.04 16.99 -9.47
C THR A 249 -4.61 16.39 -10.76
N VAL A 250 -5.61 17.03 -11.38
CA VAL A 250 -6.21 16.56 -12.65
C VAL A 250 -5.21 16.59 -13.81
N VAL A 251 -4.41 17.66 -13.91
CA VAL A 251 -3.37 17.78 -14.96
C VAL A 251 -2.30 16.69 -14.79
N ILE A 252 -1.84 16.49 -13.56
CA ILE A 252 -0.85 15.45 -13.24
C ILE A 252 -1.44 14.05 -13.55
N ALA A 253 -2.72 13.81 -13.25
CA ALA A 253 -3.40 12.56 -13.59
C ALA A 253 -3.43 12.32 -15.11
N GLY A 254 -3.70 13.35 -15.90
CA GLY A 254 -3.66 13.28 -17.37
C GLY A 254 -2.28 12.90 -17.91
N ILE A 255 -1.22 13.47 -17.33
CA ILE A 255 0.17 13.11 -17.65
C ILE A 255 0.47 11.66 -17.22
N ALA A 256 -0.02 11.24 -16.05
CA ALA A 256 0.19 9.91 -15.50
C ALA A 256 -0.33 8.80 -16.42
N LEU A 257 -1.46 9.03 -17.11
CA LEU A 257 -2.03 8.09 -18.10
C LEU A 257 -1.06 7.77 -19.25
N LEU A 258 -0.17 8.70 -19.61
CA LEU A 258 0.81 8.52 -20.68
C LEU A 258 2.10 7.85 -20.18
N ILE A 259 2.45 8.09 -18.92
CA ILE A 259 3.72 7.65 -18.34
C ILE A 259 3.62 6.26 -17.70
N LEU A 260 2.56 5.97 -16.93
CA LEU A 260 2.52 4.74 -16.13
C LEU A 260 2.38 3.47 -16.99
N PRO A 261 3.23 2.45 -16.76
CA PRO A 261 3.10 1.17 -17.44
C PRO A 261 1.98 0.32 -16.83
N ASN A 262 1.47 -0.64 -17.60
CA ASN A 262 0.61 -1.71 -17.08
C ASN A 262 1.46 -2.82 -16.43
N PHE A 263 0.89 -3.97 -16.07
CA PHE A 263 1.67 -5.08 -15.50
C PHE A 263 2.74 -5.59 -16.49
N PRO A 264 3.80 -6.29 -15.99
CA PRO A 264 4.85 -6.83 -16.83
C PRO A 264 4.33 -7.65 -18.03
N ARG A 265 3.21 -8.36 -17.86
CA ARG A 265 2.61 -9.19 -18.91
C ARG A 265 1.77 -8.42 -19.94
N THR A 266 1.21 -7.27 -19.55
CA THR A 266 0.24 -6.49 -20.35
C THR A 266 0.84 -5.19 -20.90
N THR A 267 2.08 -4.86 -20.54
CA THR A 267 2.77 -3.66 -21.03
C THR A 267 3.26 -3.86 -22.48
N LYS A 268 3.12 -2.82 -23.31
CA LYS A 268 3.61 -2.79 -24.70
C LYS A 268 4.95 -2.05 -24.85
N TRP A 269 5.46 -1.48 -23.76
CA TRP A 269 6.63 -0.61 -23.80
C TRP A 269 7.97 -1.36 -23.67
N LEU A 270 7.97 -2.51 -23.01
CA LEU A 270 9.18 -3.35 -22.91
C LEU A 270 9.38 -4.12 -24.20
N THR A 271 10.64 -4.32 -24.58
CA THR A 271 11.00 -5.31 -25.61
C THR A 271 10.63 -6.71 -25.12
N GLU A 272 10.45 -7.66 -26.04
CA GLU A 272 10.06 -9.02 -25.67
C GLU A 272 11.09 -9.68 -24.73
N GLU A 273 12.38 -9.42 -24.96
CA GLU A 273 13.47 -9.90 -24.11
C GLU A 273 13.40 -9.32 -22.68
N GLU A 274 13.22 -8.01 -22.56
CA GLU A 274 13.05 -7.33 -21.27
C GLU A 274 11.77 -7.80 -20.54
N ARG A 275 10.70 -8.08 -21.30
CA ARG A 275 9.43 -8.57 -20.77
C ARG A 275 9.57 -9.97 -20.19
N GLN A 276 10.22 -10.87 -20.90
CA GLN A 276 10.50 -12.22 -20.44
C GLN A 276 11.40 -12.20 -19.20
N LEU A 277 12.45 -11.37 -19.20
CA LEU A 277 13.31 -11.18 -18.04
C LEU A 277 12.54 -10.62 -16.84
N ALA A 278 11.66 -9.63 -17.03
CA ALA A 278 10.84 -9.06 -15.96
C ALA A 278 9.93 -10.11 -15.32
N ILE A 279 9.27 -10.94 -16.13
CA ILE A 279 8.37 -12.00 -15.66
C ILE A 279 9.17 -13.09 -14.94
N TRP A 280 10.27 -13.53 -15.54
CA TRP A 280 11.10 -14.61 -15.00
C TRP A 280 11.68 -14.29 -13.63
N ARG A 281 12.21 -13.07 -13.43
CA ARG A 281 12.76 -12.66 -12.12
C ARG A 281 11.75 -12.77 -10.98
N LEU A 282 10.50 -12.41 -11.26
CA LEU A 282 9.42 -12.49 -10.29
C LEU A 282 9.01 -13.95 -10.04
N GLN A 283 8.93 -14.76 -11.10
CA GLN A 283 8.63 -16.19 -11.00
C GLN A 283 9.73 -16.96 -10.26
N GLU A 284 11.00 -16.62 -10.46
CA GLU A 284 12.14 -17.25 -9.78
C GLU A 284 12.20 -16.84 -8.30
N ASP A 285 11.98 -15.57 -7.97
CA ASP A 285 11.95 -15.10 -6.57
C ASP A 285 10.82 -15.77 -5.77
N ILE A 286 9.73 -16.15 -6.45
CA ILE A 286 8.53 -16.71 -5.82
C ILE A 286 8.53 -18.25 -5.93
N GLY A 287 9.10 -18.82 -6.99
CA GLY A 287 9.24 -20.25 -7.25
C GLY A 287 8.06 -20.89 -8.00
N THR A 288 7.09 -20.13 -8.52
CA THR A 288 5.96 -20.66 -9.33
C THR A 288 5.37 -19.57 -10.24
N ASP A 289 4.65 -19.94 -11.30
CA ASP A 289 3.92 -18.96 -12.11
C ASP A 289 2.74 -18.38 -11.32
N ASP A 290 2.87 -17.11 -10.91
CA ASP A 290 1.92 -16.42 -10.03
C ASP A 290 0.63 -15.95 -10.74
N TRP A 291 0.49 -16.16 -12.04
CA TRP A 291 -0.68 -15.72 -12.79
C TRP A 291 -1.69 -16.85 -12.99
N VAL A 292 -2.81 -16.73 -12.28
CA VAL A 292 -4.04 -17.48 -12.58
C VAL A 292 -4.93 -16.54 -13.39
N GLY A 293 -5.40 -16.95 -14.57
CA GLY A 293 -6.07 -16.07 -15.52
C GLY A 293 -7.25 -15.28 -14.96
N SER A 294 -7.62 -14.16 -15.60
CA SER A 294 -8.68 -13.25 -15.10
C SER A 294 -10.02 -13.95 -14.80
N GLU A 295 -10.30 -15.06 -15.49
CA GLU A 295 -11.50 -15.89 -15.32
C GLU A 295 -11.47 -16.79 -14.07
N GLN A 296 -10.30 -17.13 -13.55
CA GLN A 296 -10.13 -18.00 -12.38
C GLN A 296 -9.96 -17.22 -11.06
N GLN A 297 -9.92 -15.89 -11.11
CA GLN A 297 -9.76 -15.02 -9.93
C GLN A 297 -11.12 -14.67 -9.30
N SER A 298 -11.70 -15.59 -8.54
CA SER A 298 -12.96 -15.32 -7.82
C SER A 298 -12.77 -14.28 -6.70
N PHE A 299 -13.56 -13.21 -6.77
CA PHE A 299 -13.55 -12.03 -5.89
C PHE A 299 -13.68 -12.38 -4.41
N PHE A 300 -14.60 -13.31 -4.11
CA PHE A 300 -14.90 -13.74 -2.74
C PHE A 300 -13.91 -14.79 -2.23
N HIS A 301 -13.31 -15.56 -3.14
CA HIS A 301 -12.38 -16.62 -2.78
C HIS A 301 -11.07 -16.05 -2.22
N GLY A 302 -10.49 -15.04 -2.88
CA GLY A 302 -9.26 -14.37 -2.40
C GLY A 302 -9.43 -13.73 -1.01
N PHE A 303 -10.57 -13.10 -0.76
CA PHE A 303 -10.89 -12.53 0.55
C PHE A 303 -11.08 -13.61 1.63
N LYS A 304 -11.82 -14.68 1.31
CA LYS A 304 -12.01 -15.81 2.24
C LYS A 304 -10.69 -16.46 2.64
N LEU A 305 -9.80 -16.69 1.68
CA LEU A 305 -8.45 -17.21 1.94
C LEU A 305 -7.61 -16.26 2.80
N ALA A 306 -7.76 -14.93 2.62
CA ALA A 306 -7.04 -13.95 3.42
C ALA A 306 -7.54 -13.93 4.88
N ALA A 307 -8.86 -13.99 5.08
CA ALA A 307 -9.49 -13.97 6.40
C ALA A 307 -9.19 -15.23 7.23
N GLN A 308 -8.97 -16.38 6.58
CA GLN A 308 -8.59 -17.64 7.24
C GLN A 308 -7.12 -17.69 7.67
N ASP A 309 -6.28 -16.78 7.17
CA ASP A 309 -4.85 -16.77 7.48
C ASP A 309 -4.57 -16.03 8.80
N ALA A 310 -4.14 -16.75 9.83
CA ALA A 310 -3.78 -16.15 11.12
C ALA A 310 -2.69 -15.06 11.01
N LYS A 311 -1.79 -15.14 10.01
CA LYS A 311 -0.74 -14.14 9.78
C LYS A 311 -1.33 -12.79 9.38
N MET A 312 -2.45 -12.79 8.65
CA MET A 312 -3.15 -11.57 8.22
C MET A 312 -3.63 -10.76 9.43
N TRP A 313 -4.22 -11.41 10.43
CA TRP A 313 -4.69 -10.75 11.66
C TRP A 313 -3.55 -10.20 12.51
N ILE A 314 -2.43 -10.92 12.63
CA ILE A 314 -1.24 -10.42 13.34
C ILE A 314 -0.67 -9.19 12.64
N LEU A 315 -0.52 -9.25 11.31
CA LEU A 315 -0.08 -8.11 10.50
C LEU A 315 -1.06 -6.92 10.59
N MET A 316 -2.36 -7.19 10.66
CA MET A 316 -3.41 -6.17 10.82
C MET A 316 -3.29 -5.46 12.16
N ILE A 317 -3.18 -6.20 13.27
CA ILE A 317 -3.04 -5.60 14.61
C ILE A 317 -1.72 -4.84 14.70
N MET A 318 -0.62 -5.39 14.16
CA MET A 318 0.67 -4.73 14.12
C MET A 318 0.60 -3.41 13.35
N LEU A 319 0.09 -3.39 12.12
CA LEU A 319 0.00 -2.16 11.33
C LEU A 319 -0.96 -1.15 11.97
N THR A 320 -2.06 -1.61 12.57
CA THR A 320 -3.01 -0.75 13.29
C THR A 320 -2.36 -0.07 14.48
N GLY A 321 -1.55 -0.81 15.25
CA GLY A 321 -0.76 -0.25 16.33
C GLY A 321 0.18 0.87 15.85
N ILE A 322 0.90 0.62 14.75
CA ILE A 322 1.83 1.61 14.17
C ILE A 322 1.09 2.85 13.64
N VAL A 323 -0.01 2.68 12.90
CA VAL A 323 -0.79 3.81 12.35
C VAL A 323 -1.46 4.60 13.47
N SER A 324 -1.92 3.94 14.53
CA SER A 324 -2.42 4.63 15.72
C SER A 324 -1.34 5.52 16.33
N SER A 325 -0.15 4.99 16.62
CA SER A 325 0.97 5.81 17.13
C SER A 325 1.38 6.92 16.17
N GLY A 326 1.25 6.68 14.86
CA GLY A 326 1.58 7.65 13.81
C GLY A 326 0.55 8.76 13.68
N SER A 327 -0.61 8.65 14.32
CA SER A 327 -1.70 9.62 14.20
C SER A 327 -1.35 11.00 14.81
N VAL A 328 -0.28 11.07 15.62
CA VAL A 328 0.34 12.32 16.09
C VAL A 328 0.66 13.29 14.95
N THR A 329 0.94 12.78 13.76
CA THR A 329 1.33 13.57 12.58
C THR A 329 0.20 14.42 12.03
N ASN A 330 -1.04 13.92 12.11
CA ASN A 330 -2.24 14.66 11.70
C ASN A 330 -2.42 15.95 12.51
N PHE A 331 -1.92 15.97 13.75
CA PHE A 331 -2.01 17.09 14.69
C PHE A 331 -0.64 17.67 15.03
N PHE A 332 0.39 17.36 14.24
CA PHE A 332 1.77 17.74 14.54
C PHE A 332 1.97 19.25 14.68
N PRO A 333 1.37 20.12 13.84
CA PRO A 333 1.49 21.56 14.03
C PRO A 333 0.95 22.05 15.39
N ILE A 334 -0.10 21.41 15.91
CA ILE A 334 -0.67 21.73 17.24
C ILE A 334 0.33 21.33 18.32
N VAL A 335 0.93 20.15 18.19
CA VAL A 335 1.98 19.66 19.09
C VAL A 335 3.19 20.61 19.07
N VAL A 336 3.66 21.05 17.90
CA VAL A 336 4.78 22.02 17.79
C VAL A 336 4.40 23.41 18.30
N LYS A 337 3.14 23.84 18.18
CA LYS A 337 2.65 25.14 18.68
C LYS A 337 2.83 25.29 20.19
N THR A 338 2.82 24.19 20.93
CA THR A 338 3.09 24.19 22.39
C THR A 338 4.46 24.73 22.78
N LEU A 339 5.40 24.87 21.83
CA LEU A 339 6.71 25.49 22.07
C LEU A 339 6.63 27.02 22.24
N GLY A 340 5.48 27.64 21.92
CA GLY A 340 5.24 29.06 22.13
C GLY A 340 5.75 29.99 21.02
N TYR A 341 6.06 29.45 19.84
CA TYR A 341 6.46 30.24 18.67
C TYR A 341 5.27 30.78 17.86
N ASN A 342 5.53 31.79 17.04
CA ASN A 342 4.56 32.37 16.11
C ASN A 342 4.11 31.33 15.07
N ASN A 343 2.90 31.47 14.51
CA ASN A 343 2.33 30.48 13.56
C ASN A 343 3.27 30.10 12.40
N ILE A 344 3.95 31.08 11.79
CA ILE A 344 4.90 30.83 10.69
C ILE A 344 6.10 30.00 11.19
N ASN A 345 6.69 30.38 12.31
CA ASN A 345 7.83 29.66 12.89
C ASN A 345 7.43 28.24 13.34
N THR A 346 6.23 28.06 13.89
CA THR A 346 5.67 26.74 14.24
C THR A 346 5.55 25.84 13.01
N LEU A 347 5.01 26.36 11.88
CA LEU A 347 4.92 25.60 10.64
C LEU A 347 6.31 25.26 10.09
N LEU A 348 7.26 26.19 10.13
CA LEU A 348 8.65 25.94 9.73
C LEU A 348 9.32 24.86 10.60
N LEU A 349 9.12 24.89 11.92
CA LEU A 349 9.63 23.89 12.85
C LEU A 349 8.96 22.51 12.72
N SER A 350 7.82 22.44 12.02
CA SER A 350 7.14 21.17 11.75
C SER A 350 7.77 20.37 10.60
N ALA A 351 8.50 21.03 9.69
CA ALA A 351 9.10 20.40 8.51
C ALA A 351 10.34 19.52 8.79
N PRO A 352 11.32 19.91 9.65
CA PRO A 352 12.52 19.12 9.88
C PRO A 352 12.28 17.68 10.37
N PRO A 353 11.32 17.39 11.27
CA PRO A 353 10.97 16.02 11.66
C PRO A 353 10.56 15.13 10.48
N TYR A 354 9.79 15.67 9.52
CA TYR A 354 9.40 14.94 8.31
C TYR A 354 10.59 14.67 7.39
N VAL A 355 11.49 15.66 7.20
CA VAL A 355 12.70 15.48 6.41
C VAL A 355 13.60 14.40 7.01
N LEU A 356 13.77 14.42 8.34
CA LEU A 356 14.51 13.38 9.05
C LEU A 356 13.84 12.01 8.87
N ALA A 357 12.51 11.94 8.86
CA ALA A 357 11.77 10.70 8.63
C ALA A 357 11.99 10.15 7.21
N VAL A 358 12.08 11.00 6.19
CA VAL A 358 12.43 10.57 4.82
C VAL A 358 13.83 9.95 4.78
N ILE A 359 14.82 10.60 5.40
CA ILE A 359 16.19 10.08 5.43
C ILE A 359 16.25 8.75 6.20
N ALA A 360 15.63 8.69 7.38
CA ALA A 360 15.62 7.50 8.22
C ALA A 360 14.90 6.32 7.56
N THR A 361 13.73 6.55 6.94
CA THR A 361 12.98 5.52 6.21
C THR A 361 13.79 4.95 5.04
N PHE A 362 14.52 5.78 4.30
CA PHE A 362 15.35 5.33 3.17
C PHE A 362 16.53 4.47 3.63
N ILE A 363 17.27 4.91 4.65
CA ILE A 363 18.40 4.17 5.20
C ILE A 363 17.93 2.83 5.76
N ASN A 364 16.84 2.84 6.53
CA ASN A 364 16.29 1.63 7.15
C ASN A 364 15.77 0.65 6.11
N ALA A 365 15.03 1.12 5.10
CA ALA A 365 14.48 0.27 4.05
C ALA A 365 15.59 -0.30 3.14
N TRP A 366 16.61 0.49 2.82
CA TRP A 366 17.78 0.03 2.08
C TRP A 366 18.53 -1.07 2.84
N HIS A 367 18.73 -0.89 4.14
CA HIS A 367 19.38 -1.90 4.97
C HIS A 367 18.51 -3.15 5.12
N ALA A 368 17.20 -3.00 5.32
CA ALA A 368 16.26 -4.12 5.42
C ALA A 368 16.22 -4.98 4.13
N ASP A 369 16.31 -4.33 2.97
CA ASP A 369 16.39 -5.01 1.67
C ASP A 369 17.74 -5.72 1.48
N ARG A 370 18.84 -5.12 1.96
CA ARG A 370 20.18 -5.71 1.87
C ARG A 370 20.36 -6.92 2.81
N THR A 371 19.84 -6.85 4.04
CA THR A 371 19.98 -7.92 5.03
C THR A 371 18.91 -9.00 4.90
N GLY A 372 17.73 -8.65 4.36
CA GLY A 372 16.57 -9.53 4.35
C GLY A 372 15.88 -9.65 5.71
N GLU A 373 16.43 -9.04 6.77
CA GLU A 373 15.79 -8.96 8.08
C GLU A 373 14.72 -7.86 8.06
N ARG A 374 13.52 -8.17 8.54
CA ARG A 374 12.40 -7.23 8.63
C ARG A 374 12.08 -6.89 10.08
N TYR A 375 12.18 -7.86 10.99
CA TYR A 375 11.83 -7.66 12.40
C TYR A 375 12.60 -6.52 13.09
N LEU A 376 13.94 -6.52 13.02
CA LEU A 376 14.74 -5.47 13.71
C LEU A 376 14.47 -4.08 13.13
N HIS A 377 14.21 -4.01 11.83
CA HIS A 377 13.89 -2.80 11.11
C HIS A 377 12.49 -2.24 11.43
N VAL A 378 11.64 -3.02 12.10
CA VAL A 378 10.35 -2.59 12.63
C VAL A 378 10.47 -2.24 14.12
N VAL A 379 11.10 -3.11 14.92
CA VAL A 379 11.13 -2.95 16.38
C VAL A 379 12.03 -1.81 16.83
N LEU A 380 13.24 -1.66 16.28
CA LEU A 380 14.18 -0.64 16.73
C LEU A 380 13.63 0.78 16.54
N PRO A 381 13.05 1.15 15.37
CA PRO A 381 12.43 2.47 15.23
C PRO A 381 11.24 2.68 16.18
N LEU A 382 10.39 1.66 16.37
CA LEU A 382 9.24 1.78 17.28
C LEU A 382 9.69 2.01 18.73
N CYS A 383 10.77 1.36 19.17
CA CYS A 383 11.35 1.64 20.49
C CYS A 383 11.82 3.10 20.61
N VAL A 384 12.44 3.65 19.57
CA VAL A 384 12.82 5.08 19.52
C VAL A 384 11.58 5.98 19.57
N GLY A 385 10.51 5.60 18.86
CA GLY A 385 9.22 6.30 18.89
C GLY A 385 8.61 6.32 20.30
N VAL A 386 8.58 5.17 20.99
CA VAL A 386 8.11 5.07 22.39
C VAL A 386 8.94 5.97 23.32
N ALA A 387 10.27 5.93 23.22
CA ALA A 387 11.13 6.80 24.01
C ALA A 387 10.87 8.29 23.73
N ALA A 388 10.63 8.66 22.47
CA ALA A 388 10.30 10.03 22.07
C ALA A 388 8.94 10.48 22.62
N PHE A 389 7.91 9.62 22.60
CA PHE A 389 6.61 9.91 23.20
C PHE A 389 6.71 10.11 24.71
N ILE A 390 7.44 9.24 25.42
CA ILE A 390 7.69 9.38 26.86
C ILE A 390 8.41 10.71 27.16
N LEU A 391 9.44 11.04 26.38
CA LEU A 391 10.18 12.30 26.53
C LEU A 391 9.28 13.52 26.30
N GLY A 392 8.41 13.48 25.29
CA GLY A 392 7.46 14.56 24.98
C GLY A 392 6.46 14.85 26.10
N VAL A 393 6.07 13.83 26.88
CA VAL A 393 5.21 13.97 28.07
C VAL A 393 5.99 14.42 29.29
N ALA A 394 7.19 13.87 29.49
CA ALA A 394 7.98 14.03 30.71
C ALA A 394 8.52 15.46 30.90
N THR A 395 8.67 16.23 29.81
CA THR A 395 9.28 17.56 29.84
C THR A 395 8.41 18.63 29.19
N THR A 396 8.47 19.84 29.75
CA THR A 396 7.89 21.05 29.18
C THR A 396 8.97 22.04 28.71
N SER A 397 10.25 21.70 28.87
CA SER A 397 11.36 22.52 28.37
C SER A 397 11.48 22.42 26.85
N THR A 398 11.71 23.55 26.18
CA THR A 398 11.67 23.68 24.71
C THR A 398 12.64 22.73 24.01
N ALA A 399 13.91 22.69 24.44
CA ALA A 399 14.94 21.91 23.74
C ALA A 399 14.71 20.38 23.81
N PRO A 400 14.53 19.76 24.99
CA PRO A 400 14.25 18.32 25.07
C PRO A 400 12.94 17.92 24.36
N ARG A 401 11.94 18.80 24.41
CA ARG A 401 10.64 18.58 23.77
C ARG A 401 10.72 18.64 22.25
N TYR A 402 11.54 19.54 21.69
CA TYR A 402 11.79 19.56 20.25
C TYR A 402 12.61 18.35 19.78
N VAL A 403 13.58 17.89 20.58
CA VAL A 403 14.28 16.61 20.29
C VAL A 403 13.30 15.44 20.27
N ALA A 404 12.34 15.40 21.19
CA ALA A 404 11.28 14.40 21.16
C ALA A 404 10.47 14.48 19.85
N MET A 405 10.02 15.67 19.44
CA MET A 405 9.30 15.88 18.18
C MET A 405 10.10 15.44 16.95
N MET A 406 11.41 15.70 16.92
CA MET A 406 12.32 15.26 15.86
C MET A 406 12.40 13.73 15.75
N LEU A 407 12.26 13.00 16.87
CA LEU A 407 12.37 11.54 16.91
C LEU A 407 11.03 10.80 16.78
N MET A 408 9.91 11.44 17.13
CA MET A 408 8.56 10.86 17.05
C MET A 408 8.22 10.39 15.62
N VAL A 409 8.33 11.30 14.65
CA VAL A 409 7.92 11.03 13.25
C VAL A 409 8.79 9.96 12.59
N PRO A 410 10.14 10.03 12.64
CA PRO A 410 10.99 8.96 12.12
C PRO A 410 10.80 7.64 12.86
N GLY A 411 10.63 7.66 14.19
CA GLY A 411 10.49 6.44 15.00
C GLY A 411 9.30 5.58 14.59
N VAL A 412 8.17 6.19 14.23
CA VAL A 412 6.99 5.44 13.80
C VAL A 412 7.07 5.06 12.31
N TYR A 413 7.34 6.01 11.43
CA TYR A 413 7.22 5.77 9.98
C TYR A 413 8.32 4.89 9.41
N THR A 414 9.49 4.87 10.04
CA THR A 414 10.60 4.02 9.62
C THR A 414 10.25 2.53 9.75
N GLY A 415 9.54 2.14 10.82
CA GLY A 415 9.01 0.78 10.97
C GLY A 415 7.78 0.52 10.09
N TYR A 416 6.88 1.51 9.98
CA TYR A 416 5.66 1.43 9.16
C TYR A 416 5.94 0.99 7.72
N VAL A 417 6.89 1.65 7.05
CA VAL A 417 7.25 1.38 5.65
C VAL A 417 7.74 -0.06 5.46
N VAL A 418 8.55 -0.56 6.39
CA VAL A 418 9.07 -1.94 6.33
C VAL A 418 7.94 -2.95 6.54
N VAL A 419 6.98 -2.67 7.43
CA VAL A 419 5.81 -3.54 7.60
C VAL A 419 4.98 -3.62 6.32
N LEU A 420 4.78 -2.53 5.59
CA LEU A 420 4.03 -2.56 4.32
C LEU A 420 4.66 -3.52 3.31
N ALA A 421 5.99 -3.49 3.16
CA ALA A 421 6.69 -4.46 2.33
C ALA A 421 6.66 -5.87 2.93
N TRP A 422 6.71 -5.99 4.26
CA TRP A 422 6.64 -7.28 4.95
C TRP A 422 5.30 -7.99 4.75
N ILE A 423 4.18 -7.25 4.70
CA ILE A 423 2.85 -7.80 4.39
C ILE A 423 2.87 -8.53 3.03
N ALA A 424 3.41 -7.87 2.00
CA ALA A 424 3.53 -8.46 0.67
C ALA A 424 4.44 -9.70 0.65
N ASN A 425 5.50 -9.70 1.46
CA ASN A 425 6.46 -10.81 1.57
C ASN A 425 5.89 -12.02 2.33
N VAL A 426 5.03 -11.81 3.33
CA VAL A 426 4.43 -12.87 4.17
C VAL A 426 3.18 -13.47 3.53
N MET A 427 2.51 -12.73 2.66
CA MET A 427 1.29 -13.15 1.96
C MET A 427 1.54 -13.33 0.45
N PRO A 428 2.42 -14.26 0.02
CA PRO A 428 2.86 -14.33 -1.36
C PRO A 428 1.74 -14.78 -2.33
N ARG A 429 0.81 -15.66 -1.89
CA ARG A 429 -0.10 -16.39 -2.79
C ARG A 429 -1.50 -16.65 -2.24
N PRO A 430 -2.54 -16.72 -3.10
CA PRO A 430 -2.62 -16.21 -4.48
C PRO A 430 -2.56 -14.67 -4.55
N PRO A 431 -2.32 -14.04 -5.72
CA PRO A 431 -2.32 -12.58 -5.86
C PRO A 431 -3.61 -11.91 -5.36
N ALA A 432 -4.77 -12.56 -5.56
CA ALA A 432 -6.04 -12.10 -5.04
C ALA A 432 -6.09 -12.08 -3.50
N LYS A 433 -5.50 -13.09 -2.83
CA LYS A 433 -5.34 -13.12 -1.36
C LYS A 433 -4.41 -12.00 -0.90
N ARG A 434 -3.29 -11.78 -1.60
CA ARG A 434 -2.35 -10.69 -1.30
C ARG A 434 -3.00 -9.31 -1.43
N ALA A 435 -3.68 -9.06 -2.55
CA ALA A 435 -4.40 -7.81 -2.80
C ALA A 435 -5.51 -7.57 -1.76
N ALA A 436 -6.30 -8.59 -1.43
CA ALA A 436 -7.34 -8.51 -0.39
C ALA A 436 -6.74 -8.26 1.00
N ALA A 437 -5.71 -9.03 1.39
CA ALA A 437 -5.07 -8.90 2.69
C ALA A 437 -4.43 -7.52 2.87
N GLN A 438 -3.68 -7.04 1.88
CA GLN A 438 -3.01 -5.74 1.94
C GLN A 438 -4.02 -4.59 2.03
N ALA A 439 -5.11 -4.65 1.26
CA ALA A 439 -6.17 -3.66 1.32
C ALA A 439 -6.92 -3.72 2.66
N ALA A 440 -7.27 -4.90 3.16
CA ALA A 440 -7.99 -5.08 4.43
C ALA A 440 -7.13 -4.67 5.64
N ILE A 441 -5.86 -5.05 5.66
CA ILE A 441 -4.90 -4.63 6.69
C ILE A 441 -4.79 -3.11 6.67
N ASN A 442 -4.59 -2.49 5.51
CA ASN A 442 -4.47 -1.04 5.43
C ASN A 442 -5.77 -0.31 5.83
N ALA A 443 -6.93 -0.85 5.45
CA ALA A 443 -8.22 -0.32 5.82
C ALA A 443 -8.36 -0.27 7.34
N VAL A 444 -8.30 -1.42 8.00
CA VAL A 444 -8.47 -1.49 9.46
C VAL A 444 -7.46 -0.62 10.20
N SER A 445 -6.22 -0.54 9.71
CA SER A 445 -5.22 0.34 10.32
C SER A 445 -5.56 1.84 10.22
N ASN A 446 -6.19 2.29 9.14
CA ASN A 446 -6.61 3.69 9.00
C ASN A 446 -7.78 4.06 9.91
N CYS A 447 -8.53 3.10 10.47
CA CYS A 447 -9.60 3.38 11.44
C CYS A 447 -9.08 4.15 12.67
N SER A 448 -7.78 4.09 12.99
CA SER A 448 -7.21 4.85 14.09
C SER A 448 -7.36 6.36 13.93
N SER A 449 -7.41 6.84 12.68
CA SER A 449 -7.57 8.27 12.38
C SER A 449 -8.94 8.82 12.83
N ILE A 450 -9.94 7.95 12.98
CA ILE A 450 -11.29 8.34 13.43
C ILE A 450 -11.25 8.78 14.89
N TYR A 451 -10.71 7.96 15.80
CA TYR A 451 -10.63 8.32 17.22
C TYR A 451 -9.48 9.27 17.54
N ALA A 452 -8.40 9.27 16.73
CA ALA A 452 -7.27 10.18 16.91
C ALA A 452 -7.67 11.66 16.90
N SER A 453 -8.72 12.00 16.14
CA SER A 453 -9.27 13.35 16.08
C SER A 453 -9.82 13.87 17.42
N TYR A 454 -10.12 12.97 18.35
CA TYR A 454 -10.62 13.31 19.69
C TYR A 454 -9.54 13.28 20.77
N MET A 455 -8.29 12.89 20.43
CA MET A 455 -7.20 12.71 21.40
C MET A 455 -6.45 14.00 21.76
N TYR A 456 -6.59 15.07 20.97
CA TYR A 456 -5.87 16.33 21.15
C TYR A 456 -6.79 17.52 21.47
N PRO A 457 -7.58 17.50 22.57
CA PRO A 457 -8.38 18.65 22.97
C PRO A 457 -7.47 19.77 23.50
N ASP A 458 -7.89 21.03 23.29
CA ASP A 458 -7.15 22.21 23.76
C ASP A 458 -6.91 22.20 25.29
N SER A 459 -7.83 21.59 26.04
CA SER A 459 -7.72 21.43 27.51
C SER A 459 -6.58 20.53 27.97
N ALA A 460 -6.07 19.65 27.09
CA ALA A 460 -4.97 18.74 27.40
C ALA A 460 -3.59 19.31 27.04
N ALA A 461 -3.54 20.51 26.45
CA ALA A 461 -2.29 21.21 26.19
C ALA A 461 -1.59 21.60 27.52
N PRO A 462 -0.25 21.64 27.57
CA PRO A 462 0.69 21.28 26.51
C PRO A 462 1.08 19.80 26.55
N ARG A 463 0.73 19.02 27.58
CA ARG A 463 1.33 17.68 27.74
C ARG A 463 0.67 16.60 26.89
N TYR A 464 -0.60 16.76 26.52
CA TYR A 464 -1.38 15.77 25.76
C TYR A 464 -1.15 14.34 26.26
N THR A 465 -1.19 14.16 27.59
CA THR A 465 -0.80 12.91 28.28
C THR A 465 -1.56 11.70 27.73
N VAL A 466 -2.87 11.83 27.56
CA VAL A 466 -3.73 10.76 27.03
C VAL A 466 -3.29 10.37 25.62
N ALA A 467 -3.03 11.35 24.75
CA ALA A 467 -2.64 11.08 23.37
C ALA A 467 -1.33 10.29 23.31
N PHE A 468 -0.28 10.80 23.95
CA PHE A 468 1.03 10.16 23.94
C PHE A 468 1.06 8.82 24.69
N SER A 469 0.22 8.63 25.72
CA SER A 469 0.08 7.32 26.38
C SER A 469 -0.55 6.28 25.46
N VAL A 470 -1.58 6.65 24.69
CA VAL A 470 -2.18 5.76 23.68
C VAL A 470 -1.18 5.46 22.57
N ASP A 471 -0.43 6.45 22.11
CA ASP A 471 0.62 6.26 21.09
C ASP A 471 1.70 5.28 21.58
N CYS A 472 2.14 5.39 22.84
CA CYS A 472 3.07 4.45 23.45
C CYS A 472 2.49 3.03 23.54
N ALA A 473 1.26 2.90 24.03
CA ALA A 473 0.62 1.59 24.22
C ALA A 473 0.41 0.86 22.89
N THR A 474 0.01 1.60 21.85
CA THR A 474 -0.21 1.06 20.50
C THR A 474 1.09 0.71 19.77
N ALA A 475 2.17 1.48 20.00
CA ALA A 475 3.51 1.13 19.52
C ALA A 475 4.06 -0.13 20.23
N ALA A 476 3.86 -0.24 21.53
CA ALA A 476 4.23 -1.44 22.30
C ALA A 476 3.46 -2.68 21.82
N LEU A 477 2.16 -2.54 21.55
CA LEU A 477 1.35 -3.60 20.95
C LEU A 477 1.92 -4.04 19.59
N ALA A 478 2.32 -3.09 18.74
CA ALA A 478 2.95 -3.40 17.46
C ALA A 478 4.28 -4.16 17.62
N ILE A 479 5.11 -3.81 18.60
CA ILE A 479 6.36 -4.53 18.91
C ILE A 479 6.07 -5.97 19.35
N ILE A 480 5.06 -6.18 20.20
CA ILE A 480 4.65 -7.51 20.64
C ILE A 480 4.20 -8.35 19.43
N MET A 481 3.36 -7.78 18.56
CA MET A 481 2.89 -8.47 17.36
C MET A 481 4.02 -8.77 16.35
N ALA A 482 4.96 -7.86 16.17
CA ALA A 482 6.16 -8.08 15.35
C ALA A 482 6.99 -9.26 15.89
N THR A 483 7.12 -9.35 17.22
CA THR A 483 7.85 -10.42 17.90
C THR A 483 7.15 -11.76 17.74
N LEU A 484 5.82 -11.79 17.89
CA LEU A 484 5.00 -12.99 17.65
C LEU A 484 5.12 -13.46 16.19
N LEU A 485 5.04 -12.53 15.23
CA LEU A 485 5.18 -12.84 13.81
C LEU A 485 6.56 -13.44 13.53
N ARG A 486 7.64 -12.86 14.04
CA ARG A 486 8.99 -13.43 13.90
C ARG A 486 9.06 -14.88 14.38
N PHE A 487 8.51 -15.18 15.56
CA PHE A 487 8.51 -16.56 16.07
C PHE A 487 7.74 -17.51 15.16
N ILE A 488 6.61 -17.08 14.59
CA ILE A 488 5.83 -17.88 13.63
C ILE A 488 6.64 -18.10 12.36
N LEU A 489 7.22 -17.05 11.77
CA LEU A 489 7.99 -17.16 10.52
C LEU A 489 9.25 -18.01 10.69
N VAL A 490 9.98 -17.88 11.80
CA VAL A 490 11.13 -18.74 12.10
C VAL A 490 10.70 -20.20 12.24
N ARG A 491 9.54 -20.47 12.87
CA ARG A 491 9.00 -21.83 12.96
C ARG A 491 8.60 -22.38 11.58
N LEU A 492 8.01 -21.56 10.72
CA LEU A 492 7.65 -21.95 9.35
C LEU A 492 8.89 -22.21 8.48
N ASN A 493 9.92 -21.37 8.58
CA ASN A 493 11.20 -21.60 7.91
C ASN A 493 11.85 -22.91 8.38
N ARG A 494 11.82 -23.22 9.68
CA ARG A 494 12.30 -24.52 10.19
C ARG A 494 11.48 -25.71 9.69
N LYS A 495 10.18 -25.55 9.42
CA LYS A 495 9.35 -26.59 8.79
C LYS A 495 9.76 -26.82 7.35
N LEU A 496 10.01 -25.75 6.61
CA LEU A 496 10.54 -25.82 5.24
C LEU A 496 11.91 -26.48 5.20
N ASP A 497 12.80 -26.19 6.14
CA ASP A 497 14.10 -26.86 6.28
C ASP A 497 13.96 -28.37 6.55
N ARG A 498 12.82 -28.81 7.09
CA ARG A 498 12.49 -30.23 7.31
C ARG A 498 11.73 -30.87 6.13
N GLY A 499 11.49 -30.14 5.04
CA GLY A 499 10.73 -30.61 3.89
C GLY A 499 9.23 -30.76 4.15
N GLU A 500 8.70 -30.21 5.25
CA GLU A 500 7.27 -30.22 5.53
C GLU A 500 6.53 -29.26 4.60
N HIS A 501 5.34 -29.64 4.13
CA HIS A 501 4.49 -28.75 3.35
C HIS A 501 4.07 -27.54 4.20
N VAL A 502 4.35 -26.34 3.69
CA VAL A 502 3.89 -25.08 4.27
C VAL A 502 3.01 -24.38 3.24
N GLU A 503 1.75 -24.18 3.60
CA GLU A 503 0.76 -23.54 2.75
C GLU A 503 1.24 -22.17 2.24
N GLY A 504 1.35 -22.03 0.91
CA GLY A 504 1.84 -20.81 0.26
C GLY A 504 3.34 -20.75 -0.03
N ALA A 505 4.14 -21.72 0.41
CA ALA A 505 5.55 -21.88 0.05
C ALA A 505 5.74 -23.11 -0.87
N VAL A 506 6.56 -23.02 -1.91
CA VAL A 506 6.96 -24.21 -2.67
C VAL A 506 7.94 -24.97 -1.80
N ALA A 507 7.54 -26.14 -1.30
CA ALA A 507 8.50 -27.06 -0.70
C ALA A 507 9.47 -27.50 -1.82
N VAL A 508 10.76 -27.30 -1.60
CA VAL A 508 11.77 -27.91 -2.47
C VAL A 508 11.60 -29.43 -2.31
N ALA A 509 11.42 -30.14 -3.42
CA ALA A 509 11.17 -31.57 -3.40
C ALA A 509 12.24 -32.31 -2.56
N ALA A 510 11.82 -33.31 -1.80
CA ALA A 510 12.73 -34.15 -1.03
C ALA A 510 13.78 -34.78 -1.95
N GLY A 511 15.07 -34.52 -1.71
CA GLY A 511 16.19 -35.08 -2.48
C GLY A 511 16.98 -34.09 -3.34
N VAL A 512 16.63 -32.80 -3.34
CA VAL A 512 17.40 -31.76 -4.03
C VAL A 512 18.63 -31.37 -3.17
N PRO A 513 19.85 -31.22 -3.76
CA PRO A 513 21.05 -30.86 -3.02
C PRO A 513 20.90 -29.55 -2.23
N ASP A 514 21.57 -29.49 -1.07
CA ASP A 514 21.44 -28.46 -0.03
C ASP A 514 21.64 -27.00 -0.54
N GLU A 515 22.31 -26.81 -1.68
CA GLU A 515 22.45 -25.52 -2.35
C GLU A 515 21.20 -25.05 -3.11
N GLU A 516 20.44 -25.95 -3.72
CA GLU A 516 19.18 -25.63 -4.40
C GLU A 516 18.00 -25.58 -3.42
N ALA A 517 18.05 -26.36 -2.33
CA ALA A 517 17.17 -26.21 -1.18
C ALA A 517 17.29 -24.82 -0.51
N LYS A 518 18.50 -24.24 -0.51
CA LYS A 518 18.74 -22.84 -0.09
C LYS A 518 18.20 -21.79 -1.07
N LYS A 519 17.96 -22.14 -2.34
CA LYS A 519 17.35 -21.26 -3.36
C LYS A 519 15.82 -21.27 -3.34
N GLY A 520 15.19 -22.16 -2.56
CA GLY A 520 13.74 -22.22 -2.38
C GLY A 520 13.15 -21.01 -1.64
N PHE A 521 11.83 -20.83 -1.75
CA PHE A 521 11.10 -19.74 -1.08
C PHE A 521 11.32 -19.78 0.45
N ARG A 522 11.79 -18.67 1.04
CA ARG A 522 11.91 -18.49 2.50
C ARG A 522 11.16 -17.25 2.95
N PHE A 523 10.55 -17.31 4.13
CA PHE A 523 9.95 -16.12 4.75
C PHE A 523 11.06 -15.21 5.29
N LEU A 524 10.98 -13.92 4.96
CA LEU A 524 11.86 -12.89 5.54
C LEU A 524 11.40 -12.60 6.98
N THR A 525 12.31 -12.72 7.95
CA THR A 525 11.99 -12.75 9.39
C THR A 525 12.05 -11.42 10.11
#